data_AF-A0A6J8EK89-F1
#
_entry.id   AF-A0A6J8EK89-F1
#
_cell.length_a   1.000
_cell.length_b   1.000
_cell.length_c   1.000
_cell.angle_alpha   90.00
_cell.angle_beta   90.00
_cell.angle_gamma   90.00
#
_symmetry.space_group_name_H-M   'P 1'
#
loop_
_entity.id
_entity.type
_entity.pdbx_description
1 polymer ?
#
loop_
_entity_poly.entity_id
_entity_poly.type
_entity_poly.pdbx_seq_one_letter_code
_entity_poly.pdbx_strand_id
1 'polypeptide(L)'
;MRAIKKNLCSVQRKHEANKRQNKMSEIMTLSETNDKQFYTLVKHQRRQTSSSTSILKYNDNVADCDEDIISETWADYFEDLATPVNNPCFDNEYKTRVENDNSLLHEMYSTNRDPLQIVNEDEVMDCIFSFKNGKVPDETRFTSEHLKYGGQNLISMLTILVNFIFHNIHIPTVLKNDITCPIFKKW
;
A
#
# COMPACT_ATOMS: atom_id res chain seq x y z
N MET A 1 -4.11 31.97 21.92
CA MET A 1 -3.64 30.97 20.92
C MET A 1 -2.12 31.02 20.63
N ARG A 2 -1.49 32.17 20.32
CA ARG A 2 -0.03 32.23 20.02
C ARG A 2 0.89 31.71 21.14
N ALA A 3 0.56 31.99 22.41
CA ALA A 3 1.35 31.52 23.56
C ALA A 3 1.31 29.99 23.74
N ILE A 4 0.15 29.37 23.50
CA ILE A 4 -0.03 27.91 23.59
C ILE A 4 0.76 27.20 22.49
N LYS A 5 0.72 27.71 21.25
CA LYS A 5 1.52 27.19 20.12
C LYS A 5 3.03 27.29 20.41
N LYS A 6 3.49 28.43 20.97
CA LYS A 6 4.90 28.61 21.35
C LYS A 6 5.34 27.62 22.44
N ASN A 7 4.48 27.37 23.43
CA ASN A 7 4.74 26.40 24.48
C ASN A 7 4.79 24.97 23.91
N LEU A 8 3.81 24.59 23.08
CA LEU A 8 3.80 23.28 22.42
C LEU A 8 5.07 23.03 21.60
N CYS A 9 5.48 23.99 20.76
CA CYS A 9 6.73 23.88 20.01
C CYS A 9 7.96 23.77 20.93
N SER A 10 7.98 24.49 22.06
CA SER A 10 9.06 24.38 23.03
C SER A 10 9.09 23.00 23.69
N VAL A 11 7.93 22.44 24.04
CA VAL A 11 7.82 21.10 24.64
C VAL A 11 8.22 20.02 23.64
N GLN A 12 7.80 20.14 22.38
CA GLN A 12 8.20 19.24 21.31
C GLN A 12 9.71 19.26 21.09
N ARG A 13 10.33 20.44 21.00
CA ARG A 13 11.80 20.57 20.87
C ARG A 13 12.54 19.95 22.06
N LYS A 14 12.05 20.14 23.29
CA LYS A 14 12.62 19.51 24.48
C LYS A 14 12.47 17.99 24.44
N HIS A 15 11.31 17.49 24.05
CA HIS A 15 11.04 16.06 23.92
C HIS A 15 11.93 15.41 22.84
N GLU A 16 12.07 16.04 21.68
CA GLU A 16 12.94 15.58 20.60
C GLU A 16 14.43 15.63 20.99
N ALA A 17 14.86 16.69 21.68
CA ALA A 17 16.23 16.79 22.20
C ALA A 17 16.53 15.67 23.19
N ASN A 18 15.63 15.42 24.15
CA ASN A 18 15.78 14.33 25.12
C ASN A 18 15.78 12.95 24.43
N LYS A 19 14.90 12.74 23.44
CA LYS A 19 14.87 11.49 22.66
C LYS A 19 16.17 11.28 21.88
N ARG A 20 16.76 12.34 21.33
CA ARG A 20 18.06 12.29 20.65
C ARG A 20 19.20 11.99 21.62
N GLN A 21 19.18 12.61 22.80
CA GLN A 21 20.18 12.39 23.83
C GLN A 21 20.14 10.95 24.37
N ASN A 22 18.95 10.43 24.68
CA ASN A 22 18.77 9.06 25.16
C ASN A 22 19.23 8.01 24.13
N LYS A 23 18.94 8.23 22.84
CA LYS A 23 19.45 7.36 21.77
C LYS A 23 20.97 7.41 21.65
N MET A 24 21.57 8.59 21.83
CA MET A 24 23.03 8.74 21.79
C MET A 24 23.69 8.02 22.97
N SER A 25 23.13 8.16 24.18
CA SER A 25 23.64 7.42 25.34
C SER A 25 23.51 5.92 25.16
N GLU A 26 22.40 5.44 24.59
CA GLU A 26 22.18 4.01 24.30
C GLU A 26 23.22 3.46 23.31
N ILE A 27 23.54 4.22 22.26
CA ILE A 27 24.59 3.87 21.29
C ILE A 27 25.96 3.80 21.96
N MET A 28 26.30 4.77 22.82
CA MET A 28 27.57 4.80 23.55
C MET A 28 27.69 3.66 24.55
N THR A 29 26.60 3.27 25.22
CA THR A 29 26.62 2.11 26.12
C THR A 29 26.78 0.79 25.37
N LEU A 30 26.15 0.68 24.20
CA LEU A 30 26.16 -0.57 23.42
C LEU A 30 27.45 -0.77 22.63
N SER A 31 28.24 0.28 22.36
CA SER A 31 29.56 0.14 21.75
C SER A 31 30.55 -0.66 22.60
N GLU A 32 30.33 -0.74 23.90
CA GLU A 32 31.24 -1.46 24.81
C GLU A 32 30.79 -2.91 25.05
N THR A 33 29.52 -3.25 24.79
CA THR A 33 28.93 -4.54 25.20
C THR A 33 28.42 -5.40 24.05
N ASN A 34 27.89 -4.81 22.97
CA ASN A 34 27.24 -5.56 21.88
C ASN A 34 27.33 -4.88 20.51
N ASP A 35 28.33 -5.29 19.72
CA ASP A 35 28.60 -4.78 18.38
C ASP A 35 27.39 -4.86 17.43
N LYS A 36 26.62 -5.95 17.47
CA LYS A 36 25.47 -6.14 16.54
C LYS A 36 24.36 -5.13 16.81
N GLN A 37 24.04 -4.89 18.08
CA GLN A 37 23.03 -3.91 18.48
C GLN A 37 23.53 -2.48 18.23
N PHE A 38 24.82 -2.21 18.48
CA PHE A 38 25.47 -0.96 18.15
C PHE A 38 25.33 -0.60 16.66
N TYR A 39 25.76 -1.48 15.74
CA TYR A 39 25.66 -1.22 14.30
C TYR A 39 24.21 -1.09 13.82
N THR A 40 23.26 -1.79 14.46
CA THR A 40 21.83 -1.69 14.17
C THR A 40 21.30 -0.29 14.53
N LEU A 41 21.63 0.22 15.72
CA LEU A 41 21.22 1.55 16.15
C LEU A 41 21.90 2.68 15.35
N VAL A 42 23.18 2.52 15.01
CA VAL A 42 23.89 3.46 14.12
C VAL A 42 23.24 3.48 12.73
N LYS A 43 22.84 2.33 12.18
CA LYS A 43 22.10 2.25 10.90
C LYS A 43 20.74 2.93 11.00
N HIS A 44 20.01 2.76 12.10
CA HIS A 44 18.74 3.45 12.33
C HIS A 44 18.90 4.97 12.48
N GLN A 45 20.00 5.45 13.07
CA GLN A 45 20.29 6.88 13.18
C GLN A 45 20.72 7.49 11.85
N ARG A 46 21.45 6.74 11.02
CA ARG A 46 21.91 7.19 9.69
C ARG A 46 20.84 7.12 8.61
N ARG A 47 19.72 6.41 8.84
CA ARG A 47 18.57 6.46 7.92
C ARG A 47 18.08 7.90 7.84
N GLN A 48 18.45 8.60 6.78
CA GLN A 48 17.80 9.84 6.40
C GLN A 48 16.33 9.51 6.16
N THR A 49 15.42 10.30 6.71
CA THR A 49 14.03 10.29 6.27
C THR A 49 14.06 10.59 4.78
N SER A 50 13.78 9.59 3.95
CA SER A 50 13.58 9.81 2.52
C SER A 50 12.54 10.93 2.41
N SER A 51 12.92 12.08 1.86
CA SER A 51 11.96 13.12 1.51
C SER A 51 10.88 12.47 0.64
N SER A 52 9.62 12.82 0.79
CA SER A 52 8.64 12.49 -0.24
C SER A 52 9.10 13.14 -1.55
N THR A 53 9.05 12.44 -2.68
CA THR A 53 9.25 13.09 -3.98
C THR A 53 7.98 13.85 -4.31
N SER A 54 8.10 15.15 -4.58
CA SER A 54 7.01 15.96 -5.13
C SER A 54 7.09 16.09 -6.66
N ILE A 55 8.08 15.44 -7.27
CA ILE A 55 8.40 15.56 -8.68
C ILE A 55 8.06 14.25 -9.37
N LEU A 56 7.16 14.32 -10.35
CA LEU A 56 6.83 13.23 -11.26
C LEU A 56 7.67 13.41 -12.53
N LYS A 57 8.37 12.35 -12.95
CA LYS A 57 9.14 12.35 -14.20
C LYS A 57 8.63 11.23 -15.09
N TYR A 58 8.13 11.58 -16.27
CA TYR A 58 7.76 10.62 -17.30
C TYR A 58 8.28 11.11 -18.65
N ASN A 59 9.09 10.29 -19.32
CA ASN A 59 9.87 10.69 -20.51
C ASN A 59 10.66 11.99 -20.26
N ASP A 60 10.45 13.02 -21.08
CA ASP A 60 11.07 14.34 -20.95
C ASP A 60 10.26 15.31 -20.05
N ASN A 61 9.06 14.91 -19.60
CA ASN A 61 8.19 15.74 -18.78
C ASN A 61 8.56 15.62 -17.30
N VAL A 62 8.80 16.77 -16.68
CA VAL A 62 9.03 16.92 -15.24
C VAL A 62 7.91 17.76 -14.66
N ALA A 63 6.93 17.11 -14.03
CA ALA A 63 5.86 17.79 -13.34
C ALA A 63 6.27 18.03 -11.87
N ASP A 64 6.27 19.29 -11.46
CA ASP A 64 6.58 19.71 -10.09
C ASP A 64 5.41 20.53 -9.53
N CYS A 65 4.85 20.06 -8.41
CA CYS A 65 3.88 20.77 -7.55
C CYS A 65 2.54 21.25 -8.17
N ASP A 66 2.33 21.18 -9.48
CA ASP A 66 1.05 21.54 -10.13
C ASP A 66 0.15 20.31 -10.30
N GLU A 67 -1.06 20.37 -9.74
CA GLU A 67 -2.00 19.25 -9.68
C GLU A 67 -2.53 18.86 -11.07
N ASP A 68 -2.78 19.85 -11.93
CA ASP A 68 -3.29 19.62 -13.29
C ASP A 68 -2.22 18.93 -14.15
N ILE A 69 -0.98 19.42 -14.09
CA ILE A 69 0.16 18.86 -14.84
C ILE A 69 0.48 17.44 -14.36
N ILE A 70 0.39 17.17 -13.06
CA ILE A 70 0.58 15.82 -12.51
C ILE A 70 -0.51 14.87 -13.00
N SER A 71 -1.76 15.31 -13.02
CA SER A 71 -2.88 14.51 -13.51
C SER A 71 -2.75 14.19 -14.99
N GLU A 72 -2.41 15.17 -15.83
CA GLU A 72 -2.15 14.97 -17.26
C GLU A 72 -0.97 14.02 -17.50
N THR A 73 0.14 14.19 -16.75
CA THR A 73 1.31 13.29 -16.86
C THR A 73 0.95 11.85 -16.47
N TRP A 74 0.07 11.63 -15.49
CA TRP A 74 -0.43 10.29 -15.16
C TRP A 74 -1.36 9.75 -16.24
N ALA A 75 -2.23 10.58 -16.81
CA ALA A 75 -3.10 10.20 -17.91
C ALA A 75 -2.28 9.70 -19.11
N ASP A 76 -1.27 10.47 -19.53
CA ASP A 76 -0.34 10.09 -20.60
C ASP A 76 0.37 8.76 -20.29
N TYR A 77 0.88 8.60 -19.06
CA TYR A 77 1.54 7.37 -18.62
C TYR A 77 0.62 6.14 -18.73
N PHE A 78 -0.62 6.24 -18.24
CA PHE A 78 -1.56 5.12 -18.26
C PHE A 78 -2.13 4.87 -19.65
N GLU A 79 -2.28 5.91 -20.49
CA GLU A 79 -2.68 5.76 -21.89
C GLU A 79 -1.62 5.01 -22.70
N ASP A 80 -0.34 5.33 -22.50
CA ASP A 80 0.79 4.60 -23.11
C ASP A 80 0.85 3.13 -22.66
N LEU A 81 0.55 2.86 -21.39
CA LEU A 81 0.45 1.49 -20.86
C LEU A 81 -0.75 0.73 -21.44
N ALA A 82 -1.90 1.40 -21.58
CA ALA A 82 -3.14 0.79 -22.06
C ALA A 82 -3.15 0.63 -23.60
N THR A 83 -2.37 1.45 -24.31
CA THR A 83 -2.36 1.54 -25.77
C THR A 83 -0.98 1.15 -26.32
N PRO A 84 -0.64 -0.14 -26.32
CA PRO A 84 0.69 -0.63 -26.69
C PRO A 84 1.08 -0.39 -28.16
N VAL A 85 0.13 0.00 -29.00
CA VAL A 85 0.35 0.30 -30.43
C VAL A 85 1.35 1.44 -30.62
N ASN A 86 1.47 2.35 -29.65
CA ASN A 86 2.35 3.52 -29.73
C ASN A 86 3.71 3.31 -29.05
N ASN A 87 3.93 2.17 -28.38
CA ASN A 87 5.16 1.92 -27.62
C ASN A 87 6.10 0.96 -28.37
N PRO A 88 7.25 1.43 -28.89
CA PRO A 88 8.19 0.58 -29.62
C PRO A 88 8.86 -0.49 -28.74
N CYS A 89 8.76 -0.37 -27.41
CA CYS A 89 9.26 -1.36 -26.45
C CYS A 89 8.22 -2.42 -26.07
N PHE A 90 7.03 -2.43 -26.69
CA PHE A 90 5.99 -3.41 -26.35
C PHE A 90 6.33 -4.82 -26.85
N ASP A 91 6.36 -5.78 -25.92
CA ASP A 91 6.68 -7.17 -26.18
C ASP A 91 5.42 -7.96 -26.59
N ASN A 92 5.19 -8.05 -27.90
CA ASN A 92 4.09 -8.83 -28.48
C ASN A 92 4.21 -10.34 -28.23
N GLU A 93 5.43 -10.88 -28.08
CA GLU A 93 5.62 -12.30 -27.77
C GLU A 93 5.16 -12.60 -26.35
N TYR A 94 5.47 -11.72 -25.39
CA TYR A 94 4.97 -11.83 -24.03
C TYR A 94 3.45 -11.73 -23.98
N LYS A 95 2.84 -10.79 -24.71
CA LYS A 95 1.37 -10.70 -24.80
C LYS A 95 0.75 -12.01 -25.26
N THR A 96 1.28 -12.60 -26.33
CA THR A 96 0.78 -13.86 -26.89
C THR A 96 0.90 -15.01 -25.89
N ARG A 97 2.00 -15.05 -25.12
CA ARG A 97 2.19 -16.03 -24.05
C ARG A 97 1.14 -15.89 -22.95
N VAL A 98 0.88 -14.66 -22.49
CA VAL A 98 -0.14 -14.38 -21.47
C VAL A 98 -1.54 -14.75 -21.96
N GLU A 99 -1.88 -14.49 -23.22
CA GLU A 99 -3.17 -14.87 -23.80
C GLU A 99 -3.35 -16.39 -23.88
N ASN A 100 -2.29 -17.12 -24.23
CA ASN A 100 -2.29 -18.58 -24.22
C ASN A 100 -2.46 -19.14 -22.80
N ASP A 101 -1.72 -18.59 -21.82
CA ASP A 101 -1.83 -18.99 -20.42
C ASP A 101 -3.24 -18.74 -19.87
N ASN A 102 -3.83 -17.57 -20.19
CA ASN A 102 -5.22 -17.25 -19.82
C ASN A 102 -6.23 -18.22 -20.45
N SER A 103 -6.03 -18.59 -21.72
CA SER A 103 -6.90 -19.53 -22.42
C SER A 103 -6.84 -20.92 -21.78
N LEU A 104 -5.62 -21.39 -21.45
CA LEU A 104 -5.40 -22.65 -20.75
C LEU A 104 -6.07 -22.66 -19.36
N LEU A 105 -5.88 -21.60 -18.58
CA LEU A 105 -6.55 -21.45 -17.27
C LEU A 105 -8.06 -21.50 -17.43
N HIS A 106 -8.61 -20.79 -18.41
CA HIS A 106 -10.04 -20.77 -18.66
C HIS A 106 -10.59 -22.16 -19.02
N GLU A 107 -9.87 -22.93 -19.82
CA GLU A 107 -10.22 -24.31 -20.16
C GLU A 107 -10.17 -25.23 -18.94
N MET A 108 -9.11 -25.13 -18.12
CA MET A 108 -8.95 -25.90 -16.88
C MET A 108 -10.12 -25.66 -15.91
N TYR A 109 -10.48 -24.39 -15.67
CA TYR A 109 -11.58 -24.02 -14.78
C TYR A 109 -12.97 -24.32 -15.35
N SER A 110 -13.12 -24.41 -16.67
CA SER A 110 -14.39 -24.80 -17.29
C SER A 110 -14.65 -26.29 -17.17
N THR A 111 -13.60 -27.11 -17.14
CA THR A 111 -13.68 -28.57 -17.14
C THR A 111 -13.79 -29.16 -15.73
N ASN A 112 -13.06 -28.61 -14.76
CA ASN A 112 -13.06 -29.06 -13.35
C ASN A 112 -13.59 -27.95 -12.43
N ARG A 113 -14.91 -27.82 -12.33
CA ARG A 113 -15.54 -26.93 -11.35
C ARG A 113 -15.72 -27.63 -10.03
N ASP A 114 -14.71 -27.55 -9.17
CA ASP A 114 -14.93 -27.83 -7.76
C ASP A 114 -15.86 -26.75 -7.18
N PRO A 115 -16.87 -27.14 -6.38
CA PRO A 115 -17.72 -26.17 -5.72
C PRO A 115 -16.88 -25.32 -4.77
N LEU A 116 -17.11 -24.01 -4.78
CA LEU A 116 -16.47 -23.10 -3.83
C LEU A 116 -16.84 -23.55 -2.42
N GLN A 117 -15.82 -23.71 -1.58
CA GLN A 117 -16.02 -24.05 -0.18
C GLN A 117 -16.58 -22.85 0.58
N ILE A 118 -17.47 -23.14 1.53
CA ILE A 118 -18.01 -22.13 2.45
C ILE A 118 -16.87 -21.69 3.37
N VAL A 119 -16.69 -20.37 3.47
CA VAL A 119 -15.68 -19.74 4.30
C VAL A 119 -16.19 -19.64 5.74
N ASN A 120 -15.34 -19.96 6.71
CA ASN A 120 -15.67 -19.84 8.13
C ASN A 120 -15.20 -18.48 8.71
N GLU A 121 -15.62 -18.16 9.95
CA GLU A 121 -15.24 -16.89 10.59
C GLU A 121 -13.73 -16.79 10.91
N ASP A 122 -13.09 -17.92 11.21
CA ASP A 122 -11.66 -17.97 11.54
C ASP A 122 -10.80 -17.63 10.30
N GLU A 123 -11.16 -18.15 9.13
CA GLU A 123 -10.52 -17.84 7.84
C GLU A 123 -10.65 -16.36 7.50
N VAL A 124 -11.85 -15.78 7.68
CA VAL A 124 -12.07 -14.35 7.46
C VAL A 124 -11.25 -13.52 8.45
N MET A 125 -11.20 -13.95 9.71
CA MET A 125 -10.40 -13.31 10.74
C MET A 125 -8.91 -13.31 10.35
N ASP A 126 -8.35 -14.47 10.00
CA ASP A 126 -6.95 -14.62 9.58
C ASP A 126 -6.63 -13.73 8.37
N CYS A 127 -7.52 -13.69 7.37
CA CYS A 127 -7.40 -12.80 6.23
C CYS A 127 -7.35 -11.32 6.65
N ILE A 128 -8.26 -10.86 7.52
CA ILE A 128 -8.30 -9.48 7.99
C ILE A 128 -7.01 -9.12 8.77
N PHE A 129 -6.52 -10.02 9.62
CA PHE A 129 -5.31 -9.77 10.40
C PHE A 129 -4.05 -9.70 9.53
N SER A 130 -4.03 -10.42 8.40
CA SER A 130 -2.95 -10.37 7.42
C SER A 130 -2.79 -9.02 6.71
N PHE A 131 -3.82 -8.15 6.75
CA PHE A 131 -3.76 -6.87 6.07
C PHE A 131 -2.65 -5.97 6.62
N LYS A 132 -2.06 -5.12 5.78
CA LYS A 132 -1.02 -4.19 6.24
C LYS A 132 -1.67 -2.92 6.78
N ASN A 133 -1.15 -2.41 7.90
CA ASN A 133 -1.60 -1.14 8.45
C ASN A 133 -1.01 0.04 7.66
N GLY A 134 -1.67 1.20 7.72
CA GLY A 134 -1.24 2.44 7.07
C GLY A 134 -1.42 2.43 5.55
N LYS A 135 -2.35 1.62 5.04
CA LYS A 135 -2.77 1.65 3.64
C LYS A 135 -3.72 2.81 3.38
N VAL A 136 -3.77 3.24 2.12
CA VAL A 136 -4.65 4.32 1.69
C VAL A 136 -6.10 3.91 1.94
N PRO A 137 -6.94 4.77 2.52
CA PRO A 137 -8.34 4.49 2.69
C PRO A 137 -9.09 4.42 1.35
N ASP A 138 -10.21 3.71 1.35
CA ASP A 138 -11.17 3.70 0.24
C ASP A 138 -11.90 5.06 0.07
N GLU A 139 -12.71 5.21 -0.98
CA GLU A 139 -13.60 6.37 -1.25
C GLU A 139 -14.44 6.77 -0.03
N THR A 140 -14.87 5.77 0.73
CA THR A 140 -15.66 5.93 1.96
C THR A 140 -14.83 6.26 3.20
N ARG A 141 -13.51 6.41 3.05
CA ARG A 141 -12.50 6.61 4.10
C ARG A 141 -12.27 5.41 5.01
N PHE A 142 -12.70 4.23 4.59
CA PHE A 142 -12.52 3.00 5.35
C PHE A 142 -11.09 2.47 5.20
N THR A 143 -10.47 2.04 6.30
CA THR A 143 -9.08 1.55 6.30
C THR A 143 -8.98 0.12 6.82
N SER A 144 -7.84 -0.53 6.59
CA SER A 144 -7.55 -1.86 7.12
C SER A 144 -7.65 -1.95 8.64
N GLU A 145 -7.34 -0.86 9.36
CA GLU A 145 -7.49 -0.80 10.82
C GLU A 145 -8.96 -0.89 11.25
N HIS A 146 -9.88 -0.31 10.49
CA HIS A 146 -11.32 -0.41 10.80
C HIS A 146 -11.80 -1.86 10.68
N LEU A 147 -11.27 -2.64 9.72
CA LEU A 147 -11.54 -4.07 9.62
C LEU A 147 -10.95 -4.84 10.81
N LYS A 148 -9.68 -4.60 11.13
CA LYS A 148 -8.97 -5.32 12.20
C LYS A 148 -9.54 -5.06 13.58
N TYR A 149 -10.00 -3.84 13.84
CA TYR A 149 -10.51 -3.43 15.15
C TYR A 149 -12.04 -3.35 15.20
N GLY A 150 -12.73 -3.78 14.13
CA GLY A 150 -14.20 -3.76 14.06
C GLY A 150 -14.90 -4.83 14.91
N GLY A 151 -14.15 -5.79 15.46
CA GLY A 151 -14.65 -6.80 16.38
C GLY A 151 -15.43 -7.95 15.73
N GLN A 152 -15.94 -8.87 16.54
CA GLN A 152 -16.54 -10.13 16.07
C GLN A 152 -17.76 -9.91 15.17
N ASN A 153 -18.63 -8.95 15.52
CA ASN A 153 -19.85 -8.68 14.74
C ASN A 153 -19.52 -8.31 13.28
N LEU A 154 -18.44 -7.59 13.05
CA LEU A 154 -17.99 -7.25 11.70
C LEU A 154 -17.50 -8.49 10.95
N ILE A 155 -16.76 -9.36 11.63
CA ILE A 155 -16.26 -10.62 11.07
C ILE A 155 -17.43 -11.51 10.63
N SER A 156 -18.43 -11.71 11.49
CA SER A 156 -19.62 -12.49 11.16
C SER A 156 -20.36 -11.92 9.93
N MET A 157 -20.51 -10.58 9.86
CA MET A 157 -21.14 -9.94 8.70
C MET A 157 -20.33 -10.11 7.42
N LEU A 158 -19.00 -10.01 7.50
CA LEU A 158 -18.11 -10.23 6.35
C LEU A 158 -18.14 -11.69 5.89
N THR A 159 -18.17 -12.65 6.81
CA THR A 159 -18.31 -14.08 6.47
C THR A 159 -19.62 -14.35 5.73
N ILE A 160 -20.73 -13.77 6.17
CA ILE A 160 -22.02 -13.87 5.45
C ILE A 160 -21.91 -13.27 4.05
N LEU A 161 -21.29 -12.09 3.93
CA LEU A 161 -21.13 -11.40 2.64
C LEU A 161 -20.25 -12.20 1.67
N VAL A 162 -19.12 -12.74 2.11
CA VAL A 162 -18.21 -13.55 1.29
C VAL A 162 -18.91 -14.82 0.81
N ASN A 163 -19.59 -15.52 1.71
CA ASN A 163 -20.34 -16.72 1.35
C ASN A 163 -21.50 -16.41 0.40
N PHE A 164 -22.16 -15.26 0.55
CA PHE A 164 -23.16 -14.80 -0.40
C PHE A 164 -22.57 -14.56 -1.79
N ILE A 165 -21.40 -13.93 -1.89
CA ILE A 165 -20.70 -13.71 -3.17
C ILE A 165 -20.33 -15.05 -3.80
N PHE A 166 -19.80 -16.00 -3.04
CA PHE A 166 -19.41 -17.32 -3.54
C PHE A 166 -20.62 -18.12 -4.02
N HIS A 167 -21.73 -18.06 -3.30
CA HIS A 167 -22.96 -18.76 -3.67
C HIS A 167 -23.57 -18.21 -4.97
N ASN A 168 -23.60 -16.89 -5.12
CA ASN A 168 -24.22 -16.23 -6.28
C ASN A 168 -23.25 -16.04 -7.46
N ILE A 169 -21.96 -16.29 -7.26
CA ILE A 169 -20.88 -16.03 -8.23
C ILE A 169 -21.01 -14.58 -8.77
N HIS A 170 -21.35 -13.66 -7.88
CA HIS A 170 -21.65 -12.28 -8.23
C HIS A 170 -20.98 -11.32 -7.25
N ILE A 171 -20.04 -10.54 -7.78
CA ILE A 171 -19.35 -9.49 -7.03
C ILE A 171 -20.11 -8.17 -7.25
N PRO A 172 -20.65 -7.55 -6.18
CA PRO A 172 -21.28 -6.24 -6.25
C PRO A 172 -20.39 -5.20 -6.95
N THR A 173 -20.98 -4.34 -7.76
CA THR A 173 -20.25 -3.29 -8.51
C THR A 173 -19.50 -2.33 -7.59
N VAL A 174 -20.07 -2.00 -6.43
CA VAL A 174 -19.42 -1.15 -5.42
C VAL A 174 -18.07 -1.71 -4.95
N LEU A 175 -17.91 -3.04 -4.92
CA LEU A 175 -16.65 -3.69 -4.53
C LEU A 175 -15.63 -3.78 -5.66
N LYS A 176 -15.99 -3.32 -6.87
CA LYS A 176 -15.11 -3.26 -8.04
C LYS A 176 -14.51 -1.87 -8.26
N ASN A 177 -15.04 -0.87 -7.57
CA ASN A 177 -14.51 0.49 -7.59
C ASN A 177 -13.34 0.57 -6.61
N ASP A 178 -12.28 1.28 -6.99
CA ASP A 178 -11.12 1.54 -6.14
C ASP A 178 -10.51 2.89 -6.50
N ILE A 179 -9.88 3.54 -5.53
CA ILE A 179 -9.10 4.76 -5.75
C ILE A 179 -7.69 4.35 -6.18
N THR A 180 -7.40 4.53 -7.46
CA THR A 180 -6.02 4.45 -7.94
C THR A 180 -5.23 5.65 -7.43
N CYS A 181 -4.38 5.44 -6.43
CA CYS A 181 -3.38 6.43 -5.99
C CYS A 181 -2.03 6.06 -6.60
N PRO A 182 -1.64 6.65 -7.75
CA PRO A 182 -0.39 6.30 -8.39
C PRO A 182 0.80 6.85 -7.57
N ILE A 183 1.75 5.97 -7.24
CA ILE A 183 2.94 6.32 -6.44
C ILE A 183 4.17 6.13 -7.32
N PHE A 184 4.87 7.23 -7.61
CA PHE A 184 6.13 7.14 -8.34
C PHE A 184 7.25 6.63 -7.43
N LYS A 185 7.88 5.52 -7.82
CA LYS A 185 9.00 4.95 -7.07
C LYS A 185 10.23 5.85 -7.28
N LYS A 186 10.86 6.29 -6.18
CA LYS A 186 12.19 6.90 -6.26
C LYS A 186 13.17 5.88 -6.84
N TRP A 187 13.82 6.23 -7.93
CA TRP A 187 15.01 5.56 -8.44
C TRP A 187 16.23 6.02 -7.65
#